data_AF-A0AAV5YW16-F1
#
_entry.id   AF-A0AAV5YW16-F1
#
_cell.length_a   1.000
_cell.length_b   1.000
_cell.length_c   1.000
_cell.angle_alpha   90.00
_cell.angle_beta   90.00
_cell.angle_gamma   90.00
#
_symmetry.space_group_name_H-M   'P 1'
#
loop_
_entity.id
_entity.type
_entity.pdbx_description
1 polymer ?
#
loop_
_entity_poly.entity_id
_entity_poly.type
_entity_poly.pdbx_seq_one_letter_code
_entity_poly.pdbx_strand_id
1 'polypeptide(L)'
;LLTGTLMDYPLPRADEMPPLDVVHMDFPSVINPLGIKGVGESGVISPAAAVANAVEDALADYGVEIDRPPVTSARVFELLRASGRWPARPREETRS
;
A
#
# COMPACT_ATOMS: atom_id res chain seq x y z
N LEU A 1 3.24 -20.08 -15.78
CA LEU A 1 3.13 -19.45 -14.44
C LEU A 1 4.50 -18.88 -14.10
N LEU A 2 4.59 -17.60 -13.72
CA LEU A 2 5.86 -16.92 -13.42
C LEU A 2 6.32 -17.16 -11.97
N THR A 3 5.38 -17.33 -11.05
CA THR A 3 5.62 -17.66 -9.62
C THR A 3 5.11 -19.07 -9.35
N GLY A 4 6.00 -20.00 -8.97
CA GLY A 4 5.65 -21.42 -8.76
C GLY A 4 5.81 -21.92 -7.33
N THR A 5 6.44 -21.12 -6.46
CA THR A 5 6.74 -21.48 -5.07
C THR A 5 6.59 -20.27 -4.16
N LEU A 6 6.63 -20.49 -2.84
CA LEU A 6 6.65 -19.41 -1.85
C LEU A 6 7.96 -18.60 -1.83
N MET A 7 8.99 -19.04 -2.58
CA MET A 7 10.20 -18.23 -2.77
C MET A 7 9.93 -17.03 -3.69
N ASP A 8 9.01 -17.19 -4.64
CA ASP A 8 8.69 -16.20 -5.67
C ASP A 8 7.30 -15.59 -5.49
N TYR A 9 6.50 -16.13 -4.56
CA TYR A 9 5.20 -15.60 -4.16
C TYR A 9 5.31 -14.95 -2.77
N PRO A 10 5.33 -13.61 -2.68
CA PRO A 10 5.55 -12.94 -1.41
C PRO A 10 4.40 -13.23 -0.44
N LEU A 11 4.72 -13.88 0.68
CA LEU A 11 3.85 -14.01 1.85
C LEU A 11 4.41 -13.14 2.96
N PRO A 12 3.63 -12.18 3.50
CA PRO A 12 4.09 -11.31 4.57
C PRO A 12 4.38 -12.13 5.82
N ARG A 13 5.56 -11.92 6.39
CA ARG A 13 5.93 -12.44 7.71
C ARG A 13 5.32 -11.58 8.80
N ALA A 14 5.25 -12.11 10.02
CA ALA A 14 4.64 -11.41 11.14
C ALA A 14 5.32 -10.07 11.46
N ASP A 15 6.64 -9.99 11.28
CA ASP A 15 7.46 -8.78 11.46
C ASP A 15 7.32 -7.75 10.33
N GLU A 16 6.73 -8.13 9.20
CA GLU A 16 6.48 -7.25 8.05
C GLU A 16 5.09 -6.59 8.12
N MET A 17 4.22 -7.07 9.01
CA MET A 17 2.88 -6.51 9.20
C MET A 17 2.96 -5.28 10.12
N PRO A 18 2.53 -4.08 9.67
CA PRO A 18 2.44 -2.94 10.56
C PRO A 18 1.38 -3.19 11.65
N PRO A 19 1.48 -2.53 12.82
CA PRO A 19 0.41 -2.56 13.81
C PRO A 19 -0.89 -2.05 13.17
N LEU A 20 -1.99 -2.75 13.43
CA LEU A 20 -3.30 -2.40 12.89
C LEU A 20 -4.16 -1.76 13.97
N ASP A 21 -4.50 -0.49 13.80
CA ASP A 21 -5.52 0.17 14.59
C ASP A 21 -6.90 -0.18 14.05
N VAL A 22 -7.72 -0.84 14.87
CA VAL A 22 -9.06 -1.29 14.48
C VAL A 22 -10.10 -0.43 15.21
N VAL A 23 -10.91 0.29 14.43
CA VAL A 23 -12.02 1.10 14.94
C VAL A 23 -13.34 0.47 14.51
N HIS A 24 -14.26 0.33 15.46
CA HIS A 24 -15.61 -0.13 15.19
C HIS A 24 -16.56 1.06 14.98
N MET A 25 -17.38 0.98 13.94
CA MET A 25 -18.43 1.95 13.67
C MET A 25 -19.73 1.21 13.38
N ASP A 26 -20.77 1.54 14.13
CA ASP A 26 -22.05 0.85 14.09
C ASP A 26 -23.06 1.56 13.20
N PHE A 27 -23.45 0.88 12.12
CA PHE A 27 -24.56 1.29 11.27
C PHE A 27 -25.43 0.06 11.00
N PRO A 28 -26.54 -0.14 11.74
CA PRO A 28 -27.40 -1.32 11.57
C PRO A 28 -27.93 -1.47 10.14
N SER A 29 -28.08 -2.71 9.71
CA SER A 29 -28.71 -3.05 8.43
C SER A 29 -30.23 -2.85 8.48
N VAL A 30 -30.79 -2.15 7.49
CA VAL A 30 -32.26 -2.03 7.34
C VAL A 30 -32.88 -3.19 6.56
N ILE A 31 -32.05 -4.06 5.95
CA ILE A 31 -32.49 -5.11 5.02
C ILE A 31 -32.64 -6.50 5.67
N ASN A 32 -32.29 -6.64 6.95
CA ASN A 32 -32.51 -7.89 7.68
C ASN A 32 -32.93 -7.61 9.14
N PRO A 33 -33.77 -8.47 9.75
CA PRO A 33 -34.30 -8.24 11.10
C PRO A 33 -33.26 -8.21 12.21
N LEU A 34 -32.07 -8.78 11.97
CA LEU A 34 -30.98 -8.84 12.93
C LEU A 34 -30.11 -7.58 12.92
N GLY A 35 -30.26 -6.70 11.92
CA GLY A 35 -29.44 -5.50 11.79
C GLY A 35 -27.97 -5.76 11.42
N ILE A 36 -27.59 -7.00 11.10
CA ILE A 36 -26.19 -7.40 10.89
C ILE A 36 -25.73 -7.25 9.43
N LYS A 37 -24.42 -7.11 9.23
CA LYS A 37 -23.76 -7.03 7.92
C LYS A 37 -22.55 -7.97 7.89
N GLY A 38 -22.27 -8.55 6.73
CA GLY A 38 -21.04 -9.31 6.51
C GLY A 38 -19.83 -8.37 6.41
N VAL A 39 -18.70 -8.79 6.98
CA VAL A 39 -17.44 -7.99 7.00
C VAL A 39 -16.19 -8.81 6.62
N GLY A 40 -16.31 -10.13 6.46
CA GLY A 40 -15.17 -11.04 6.32
C GLY A 40 -14.23 -10.71 5.15
N GLU A 41 -14.76 -10.12 4.07
CA GLU A 41 -13.98 -9.73 2.88
C GLU A 41 -13.61 -8.23 2.86
N SER A 42 -14.22 -7.42 3.72
CA SER A 42 -13.97 -5.96 3.72
C SER A 42 -12.50 -5.64 3.95
N GLY A 43 -11.81 -6.47 4.75
CA GLY A 43 -10.39 -6.34 5.04
C GLY A 43 -9.46 -6.68 3.87
N VAL A 44 -9.91 -7.36 2.81
CA VAL A 44 -9.05 -7.69 1.65
C VAL A 44 -9.25 -6.73 0.46
N ILE A 45 -10.41 -6.06 0.38
CA ILE A 45 -10.76 -5.21 -0.76
C ILE A 45 -9.99 -3.89 -0.75
N SER A 46 -10.04 -3.18 0.38
CA SER A 46 -9.52 -1.81 0.50
C SER A 46 -7.99 -1.66 0.62
N PRO A 47 -7.22 -2.61 1.20
CA PRO A 47 -5.81 -2.36 1.51
C PRO A 47 -4.94 -2.03 0.30
N ALA A 48 -5.12 -2.73 -0.82
CA ALA A 48 -4.28 -2.51 -2.01
C ALA A 48 -4.40 -1.07 -2.53
N ALA A 49 -5.63 -0.54 -2.59
CA ALA A 49 -5.87 0.85 -3.00
C ALA A 49 -5.36 1.84 -1.96
N ALA A 50 -5.59 1.57 -0.66
CA ALA A 50 -5.10 2.43 0.42
C ALA A 50 -3.57 2.55 0.41
N VAL A 51 -2.85 1.45 0.25
CA VAL A 51 -1.38 1.44 0.14
C VAL A 51 -0.90 2.17 -1.12
N ALA A 52 -1.53 1.92 -2.27
CA ALA A 52 -1.18 2.61 -3.51
C ALA A 52 -1.33 4.13 -3.38
N ASN A 53 -2.46 4.60 -2.85
CA ASN A 53 -2.71 6.02 -2.63
C ASN A 53 -1.73 6.64 -1.63
N ALA A 54 -1.38 5.92 -0.56
CA ALA A 54 -0.42 6.41 0.43
C ALA A 54 0.99 6.57 -0.17
N VAL A 55 1.42 5.65 -1.03
CA VAL A 55 2.71 5.77 -1.72
C VAL A 55 2.69 6.88 -2.76
N GLU A 56 1.59 7.05 -3.49
CA GLU A 56 1.40 8.16 -4.44
C GLU A 56 1.45 9.52 -3.74
N ASP A 57 0.70 9.67 -2.65
CA ASP A 57 0.68 10.89 -1.82
C ASP A 57 2.08 11.25 -1.30
N ALA A 58 2.83 10.26 -0.80
CA ALA A 58 4.21 10.45 -0.37
C ALA A 58 5.16 10.89 -1.50
N LEU A 59 4.78 10.69 -2.76
CA LEU A 59 5.56 11.03 -3.94
C LEU A 59 4.95 12.15 -4.78
N ALA A 60 3.95 12.88 -4.25
CA ALA A 60 3.20 13.90 -4.98
C ALA A 60 4.11 14.97 -5.62
N ASP A 61 5.17 15.39 -4.94
CA ASP A 61 6.14 16.40 -5.45
C ASP A 61 6.89 15.95 -6.73
N TYR A 62 6.97 14.63 -6.92
CA TYR A 62 7.61 14.01 -8.07
C TYR A 62 6.65 13.78 -9.24
N GLY A 63 5.34 14.01 -9.06
CA GLY A 63 4.34 13.77 -10.10
C GLY A 63 4.24 12.29 -10.51
N VAL A 64 4.48 11.39 -9.56
CA VAL A 64 4.32 9.94 -9.74
C VAL A 64 2.83 9.59 -9.64
N GLU A 65 2.37 8.69 -10.52
CA GLU A 65 1.02 8.12 -10.48
C GLU A 65 1.12 6.59 -10.33
N ILE A 66 0.34 6.01 -9.42
CA ILE A 66 0.27 4.58 -9.14
C ILE A 66 -1.10 4.05 -9.54
N ASP A 67 -1.18 3.56 -10.77
CA ASP A 67 -2.42 3.11 -11.41
C ASP A 67 -2.83 1.67 -11.06
N ARG A 68 -1.91 0.87 -10.49
CA ARG A 68 -2.16 -0.55 -10.20
C ARG A 68 -1.24 -1.16 -9.15
N PRO A 69 -1.74 -2.14 -8.37
CA PRO A 69 -0.89 -3.06 -7.62
C PRO A 69 -0.21 -4.11 -8.55
N PRO A 70 0.82 -4.82 -8.05
CA PRO A 70 1.51 -4.61 -6.78
C PRO A 70 2.46 -3.40 -6.83
N VAL A 71 2.55 -2.67 -5.72
CA VAL A 71 3.45 -1.51 -5.56
C VAL A 71 4.84 -1.97 -5.13
N THR A 72 5.58 -2.56 -6.07
CA THR A 72 6.95 -3.06 -5.79
C THR A 72 7.96 -1.91 -5.76
N SER A 73 9.03 -2.07 -4.98
CA SER A 73 10.14 -1.10 -4.94
C SER A 73 10.74 -0.83 -6.32
N ALA A 74 10.90 -1.87 -7.15
CA ALA A 74 11.35 -1.73 -8.53
C ALA A 74 10.41 -0.86 -9.38
N ARG A 75 9.08 -1.04 -9.24
CA ARG A 75 8.09 -0.22 -9.97
C ARG A 75 8.14 1.23 -9.53
N VAL A 76 8.20 1.47 -8.21
CA VAL A 76 8.32 2.82 -7.64
C VAL A 76 9.60 3.51 -8.13
N PHE A 77 10.71 2.78 -8.14
CA PHE A 77 11.99 3.29 -8.64
C PHE A 77 11.92 3.69 -10.12
N GLU A 78 11.33 2.86 -10.97
CA GLU A 78 11.16 3.19 -12.39
C GLU A 78 10.23 4.39 -12.62
N LEU A 79 9.16 4.53 -11.83
CA LEU A 79 8.29 5.70 -11.86
C LEU A 79 9.04 6.98 -11.48
N LEU A 80 9.80 6.94 -10.40
CA LEU A 80 10.62 8.08 -9.96
C LEU A 80 11.68 8.46 -10.99
N ARG A 81 12.33 7.49 -11.63
CA ARG A 81 13.29 7.76 -12.71
C ARG A 81 12.63 8.38 -13.93
N ALA A 82 11.45 7.90 -14.32
CA ALA A 82 10.70 8.43 -15.44
C ALA A 82 10.21 9.87 -15.19
N SER A 83 9.94 10.24 -13.93
CA SER A 83 9.50 11.60 -13.58
C SER A 83 10.52 12.70 -13.88
N GLY A 84 11.81 12.36 -13.98
CA GLY A 84 12.91 13.32 -14.15
C GLY A 84 13.16 14.24 -12.94
N ARG A 85 12.43 14.07 -11.83
CA ARG A 85 12.49 14.91 -10.62
C ARG A 85 13.29 14.28 -9.48
N TRP A 86 14.25 13.41 -9.81
CA TRP A 86 14.97 12.59 -8.84
C TRP A 86 15.49 13.40 -7.63
N PRO A 87 15.28 12.94 -6.38
CA PRO A 87 15.77 13.65 -5.20
C PRO A 87 17.28 13.85 -5.30
N ALA A 88 17.72 15.11 -5.17
CA ALA A 88 19.14 15.44 -5.12
C ALA A 88 19.81 14.60 -4.02
N ARG A 89 21.02 14.06 -4.29
CA ARG A 89 21.76 13.31 -3.26
C ARG A 89 21.83 14.16 -1.98
N PRO A 90 21.55 13.58 -0.80
CA PRO A 90 21.81 14.27 0.46
C PRO A 90 23.27 14.73 0.44
N ARG A 91 23.52 16.02 0.65
CA ARG A 91 24.89 16.50 0.82
C ARG A 91 25.45 15.77 2.03
N GLU A 92 26.58 15.09 1.88
CA GLU A 92 27.33 14.57 3.01
C GLU A 92 27.62 15.74 3.94
N GLU A 93 26.86 15.83 5.03
CA GLU A 93 27.13 16.76 6.10
C GLU A 93 28.48 16.34 6.66
N THR A 94 29.50 17.11 6.26
CA THR A 94 30.88 16.95 6.73
C THR A 94 30.84 17.07 8.23
N ARG A 95 30.86 15.92 8.93
CA ARG A 95 31.09 15.88 10.38
C ARG A 95 32.47 16.47 10.63
N SER A 96 32.50 17.70 11.17
CA SER A 96 33.65 18.29 11.84
C SER A 96 33.73 17.83 13.29
#